data_AF-A0A1Y4EZA1-F1
#
_entry.id   AF-A0A1Y4EZA1-F1
#
_cell.length_a   1.000
_cell.length_b   1.000
_cell.length_c   1.000
_cell.angle_alpha   90.00
_cell.angle_beta   90.00
_cell.angle_gamma   90.00
#
_symmetry.space_group_name_H-M   'P 1'
#
loop_
_entity.id
_entity.type
_entity.pdbx_description
1 polymer ?
#
loop_
_entity_poly.entity_id
_entity_poly.type
_entity_poly.pdbx_seq_one_letter_code
_entity_poly.pdbx_strand_id
1 'polypeptide(L)'
;MANRQTRRLLDLLDGFEMTKSQHDWLERRFENMTVKESLLFRGAMQIEQPRMTCDVMLIASQLDHYDLFYGAGDDARLGKFIMEQIQRPASQARAFLDPEKVGAAYRQKGGNTFCDGHFIRVTSLIDPFLDGAPTLNPDKGDYGIRVRLASRFNTDGVWVGFPDTGEYMDAAHPDELLLALDALEVESLSECIAVDVGCCLPQLKDILSQYGSAAELVRHAIDFGYVWAEQGQGGPQWLDKWQAVMELEDCHRLDYALDLAQNLHCYHFMPRDMELADFGKELAKRDGVYPRDELLASCFDAEGYANQRMKNMGLSAAAHGFVSWNGTELVYEYSQPDMEPTMSM
;
A
#
# COMPACT_ATOMS: atom_id res chain seq x y z
N MET A 1 0.65 -16.41 21.32
CA MET A 1 -0.72 -16.07 21.77
C MET A 1 -1.20 -14.97 20.85
N ALA A 2 -2.33 -15.16 20.16
CA ALA A 2 -2.91 -14.14 19.29
C ALA A 2 -3.10 -12.81 20.03
N ASN A 3 -2.91 -11.67 19.36
CA ASN A 3 -3.10 -10.36 20.01
C ASN A 3 -4.58 -10.11 20.35
N ARG A 4 -4.86 -9.11 21.19
CA ARG A 4 -6.22 -8.76 21.63
C ARG A 4 -7.20 -8.55 20.46
N GLN A 5 -6.76 -7.93 19.37
CA GLN A 5 -7.58 -7.68 18.18
C GLN A 5 -7.97 -8.98 17.49
N THR A 6 -7.00 -9.84 17.19
CA THR A 6 -7.21 -11.14 16.55
C THR A 6 -8.16 -12.02 17.36
N ARG A 7 -8.02 -12.06 18.69
CA ARG A 7 -8.97 -12.83 19.53
C ARG A 7 -10.41 -12.36 19.37
N ARG A 8 -10.64 -11.04 19.42
CA ARG A 8 -11.98 -10.46 19.21
C ARG A 8 -12.56 -10.80 17.83
N LEU A 9 -11.72 -10.89 16.80
CA LEU A 9 -12.15 -11.27 15.46
C LEU A 9 -12.48 -12.77 15.37
N LEU A 10 -11.67 -13.61 16.02
CA LEU A 10 -11.93 -15.06 16.10
C LEU A 10 -13.21 -15.38 16.88
N ASP A 11 -13.53 -14.62 17.93
CA ASP A 11 -14.78 -14.78 18.69
C ASP A 11 -16.03 -14.57 17.81
N LEU A 12 -15.94 -13.81 16.71
CA LEU A 12 -17.03 -13.64 15.74
C LEU A 12 -17.27 -14.87 14.86
N LEU A 13 -16.35 -15.82 14.89
CA LEU A 13 -16.43 -17.08 14.14
C LEU A 13 -17.09 -18.20 14.94
N ASP A 14 -17.50 -17.93 16.19
CA ASP A 14 -18.19 -18.90 17.02
C ASP A 14 -19.44 -19.46 16.32
N GLY A 15 -19.47 -20.78 16.12
CA GLY A 15 -20.58 -21.48 15.47
C GLY A 15 -20.39 -21.76 13.98
N PHE A 16 -19.31 -21.28 13.35
CA PHE A 16 -18.98 -21.65 11.97
C PHE A 16 -18.23 -22.99 11.91
N GLU A 17 -18.68 -23.89 11.02
CA GLU A 17 -17.92 -25.09 10.68
C GLU A 17 -16.83 -24.76 9.67
N MET A 18 -15.57 -25.04 10.00
CA MET A 18 -14.43 -24.73 9.14
C MET A 18 -13.39 -25.85 9.14
N THR A 19 -12.74 -26.04 7.99
CA THR A 19 -11.57 -26.92 7.87
C THR A 19 -10.36 -26.27 8.54
N LYS A 20 -9.32 -27.07 8.81
CA LYS A 20 -8.06 -26.56 9.33
C LYS A 20 -7.45 -25.49 8.43
N SER A 21 -7.47 -25.69 7.10
CA SER A 21 -6.89 -24.71 6.17
C SER A 21 -7.65 -23.38 6.16
N GLN A 22 -8.97 -23.41 6.35
CA GLN A 22 -9.79 -22.20 6.47
C GLN A 22 -9.51 -21.46 7.77
N HIS A 23 -9.45 -22.18 8.89
CA HIS A 23 -9.08 -21.61 10.19
C HIS A 23 -7.69 -20.97 10.15
N ASP A 24 -6.68 -21.71 9.67
CA ASP A 24 -5.30 -21.24 9.59
C ASP A 24 -5.18 -19.99 8.69
N TRP A 25 -5.97 -19.91 7.60
CA TRP A 25 -6.01 -18.72 6.75
C TRP A 25 -6.67 -17.53 7.46
N LEU A 26 -7.82 -17.72 8.12
CA LEU A 26 -8.51 -16.65 8.86
C LEU A 26 -7.66 -16.12 10.02
N GLU A 27 -6.99 -17.01 10.75
CA GLU A 27 -6.07 -16.62 11.82
C GLU A 27 -4.96 -15.72 11.28
N ARG A 28 -4.26 -16.14 10.22
CA ARG A 28 -3.24 -15.31 9.57
C ARG A 28 -3.81 -13.99 9.05
N ARG A 29 -4.98 -14.02 8.41
CA ARG A 29 -5.64 -12.81 7.89
C ARG A 29 -5.93 -11.81 9.00
N PHE A 30 -6.46 -12.27 10.13
CA PHE A 30 -6.79 -11.43 11.29
C PHE A 30 -5.55 -10.93 12.05
N GLU A 31 -4.48 -11.72 12.15
CA GLU A 31 -3.19 -11.28 12.70
C GLU A 31 -2.55 -10.16 11.88
N ASN A 32 -2.85 -10.13 10.59
CA ASN A 32 -2.35 -9.17 9.63
C ASN A 32 -3.27 -7.97 9.41
N MET A 33 -4.44 -7.90 10.05
CA MET A 33 -5.36 -6.78 9.84
C MET A 33 -4.85 -5.49 10.48
N THR A 34 -4.98 -4.37 9.77
CA THR A 34 -4.90 -3.03 10.39
C THR A 34 -6.11 -2.77 11.29
N VAL A 35 -6.07 -1.68 12.06
CA VAL A 35 -7.22 -1.25 12.86
C VAL A 35 -8.44 -0.97 11.98
N LYS A 36 -8.22 -0.34 10.82
CA LYS A 36 -9.26 -0.05 9.84
C LYS A 36 -9.89 -1.32 9.30
N GLU A 37 -9.08 -2.26 8.82
CA GLU A 37 -9.57 -3.54 8.30
C GLU A 37 -10.35 -4.32 9.37
N SER A 38 -9.87 -4.29 10.61
CA SER A 38 -10.56 -4.94 11.74
C SER A 38 -11.94 -4.32 12.01
N LEU A 39 -12.07 -3.00 11.94
CA LEU A 39 -13.35 -2.30 12.08
C LEU A 39 -14.30 -2.58 10.93
N LEU A 40 -13.80 -2.50 9.68
CA LEU A 40 -14.57 -2.80 8.48
C LEU A 40 -15.10 -4.22 8.50
N PHE A 41 -14.26 -5.20 8.85
CA PHE A 41 -14.66 -6.60 8.94
C PHE A 41 -15.80 -6.81 9.95
N ARG A 42 -15.70 -6.21 11.15
CA ARG A 42 -16.77 -6.31 12.16
C ARG A 42 -18.08 -5.69 11.69
N GLY A 43 -18.01 -4.56 11.01
CA GLY A 43 -19.17 -3.94 10.37
C GLY A 43 -19.78 -4.81 9.29
N ALA A 44 -18.95 -5.31 8.37
CA ALA A 44 -19.35 -6.17 7.27
C ALA A 44 -20.02 -7.46 7.77
N MET A 45 -19.49 -8.10 8.82
CA MET A 45 -20.14 -9.27 9.44
C MET A 45 -21.58 -8.99 9.92
N GLN A 46 -21.86 -7.79 10.42
CA GLN A 46 -23.22 -7.39 10.84
C GLN A 46 -24.14 -7.10 9.66
N ILE A 47 -23.58 -6.53 8.58
CA ILE A 47 -24.30 -6.17 7.36
C ILE A 47 -24.67 -7.42 6.56
N GLU A 48 -23.67 -8.26 6.26
CA GLU A 48 -23.81 -9.41 5.36
C GLU A 48 -24.42 -10.63 6.05
N GLN A 49 -24.26 -10.75 7.37
CA GLN A 49 -24.75 -11.88 8.17
C GLN A 49 -24.41 -13.24 7.54
N PRO A 50 -23.11 -13.53 7.31
CA PRO A 50 -22.68 -14.74 6.63
C PRO A 50 -23.16 -15.98 7.36
N ARG A 51 -23.49 -17.04 6.59
CA ARG A 51 -23.92 -18.34 7.16
C ARG A 51 -22.89 -19.43 7.00
N MET A 52 -21.95 -19.24 6.08
CA MET A 52 -20.91 -20.21 5.78
C MET A 52 -19.53 -19.58 5.94
N THR A 53 -18.54 -20.39 6.28
CA THR A 53 -17.13 -19.96 6.42
C THR A 53 -16.59 -19.35 5.14
N CYS A 54 -17.03 -19.82 3.96
CA CYS A 54 -16.64 -19.21 2.69
C CYS A 54 -17.07 -17.75 2.57
N ASP A 55 -18.25 -17.40 3.08
CA ASP A 55 -18.78 -16.04 3.03
C ASP A 55 -17.95 -15.13 3.95
N VAL A 56 -17.56 -15.64 5.11
CA VAL A 56 -16.66 -14.93 6.05
C VAL A 56 -15.31 -14.66 5.41
N MET A 57 -14.71 -15.67 4.75
CA MET A 57 -13.44 -15.51 4.05
C MET A 57 -13.56 -14.52 2.90
N LEU A 58 -14.71 -14.51 2.20
CA LEU A 58 -15.00 -13.57 1.13
C LEU A 58 -15.02 -12.14 1.64
N ILE A 59 -15.76 -11.88 2.72
CA ILE A 59 -15.82 -10.57 3.40
C ILE A 59 -14.41 -10.14 3.84
N ALA A 60 -13.65 -11.03 4.48
CA ALA A 60 -12.29 -10.71 4.94
C ALA A 60 -11.30 -10.39 3.80
N SER A 61 -11.60 -10.82 2.58
CA SER A 61 -10.78 -10.59 1.38
C SER A 61 -11.19 -9.34 0.60
N GLN A 62 -12.35 -8.75 0.88
CA GLN A 62 -12.99 -7.70 0.07
C GLN A 62 -13.42 -6.51 0.94
N LEU A 63 -12.54 -6.07 1.85
CA LEU A 63 -12.86 -4.99 2.79
C LEU A 63 -12.88 -3.61 2.13
N ASP A 64 -12.31 -3.47 0.93
CA ASP A 64 -12.36 -2.30 0.06
C ASP A 64 -13.78 -1.97 -0.45
N HIS A 65 -14.73 -2.91 -0.32
CA HIS A 65 -16.15 -2.69 -0.59
C HIS A 65 -16.90 -1.97 0.55
N TYR A 66 -16.19 -1.57 1.61
CA TYR A 66 -16.77 -0.88 2.75
C TYR A 66 -15.96 0.37 3.12
N ASP A 67 -16.68 1.44 3.46
CA ASP A 67 -16.10 2.66 4.00
C ASP A 67 -16.34 2.79 5.51
N LEU A 68 -15.35 3.37 6.17
CA LEU A 68 -15.40 3.72 7.59
C LEU A 68 -15.62 5.24 7.74
N PHE A 69 -16.75 5.62 8.32
CA PHE A 69 -16.98 6.99 8.81
C PHE A 69 -16.63 7.04 10.30
N TYR A 70 -15.44 7.55 10.57
CA TYR A 70 -14.87 7.56 11.91
C TYR A 70 -15.56 8.58 12.83
N GLY A 71 -15.68 8.23 14.10
CA GLY A 71 -16.45 8.98 15.10
C GLY A 71 -17.97 9.10 14.87
N ALA A 72 -18.51 8.63 13.74
CA ALA A 72 -19.92 8.75 13.37
C ALA A 72 -20.81 7.65 13.99
N GLY A 73 -20.67 7.37 15.29
CA GLY A 73 -21.30 6.21 15.95
C GLY A 73 -22.78 6.32 16.33
N ASP A 74 -23.43 7.43 16.02
CA ASP A 74 -24.86 7.65 16.29
C ASP A 74 -25.48 8.55 15.20
N ASP A 75 -26.81 8.61 15.13
CA ASP A 75 -27.51 9.37 14.09
C ASP A 75 -27.16 10.87 14.12
N ALA A 76 -26.92 11.46 15.28
CA ALA A 76 -26.56 12.87 15.39
C ALA A 76 -25.15 13.14 14.86
N ARG A 77 -24.17 12.31 15.20
CA ARG A 77 -22.78 12.40 14.71
C ARG A 77 -22.69 12.06 13.24
N LEU A 78 -23.39 11.03 12.78
CA LEU A 78 -23.51 10.69 11.37
C LEU A 78 -24.11 11.86 10.59
N GLY A 79 -25.20 12.46 11.05
CA GLY A 79 -25.78 13.62 10.40
C GLY A 79 -24.82 14.79 10.27
N LYS A 80 -24.07 15.11 11.33
CA LYS A 80 -23.02 16.14 11.29
C LYS A 80 -21.96 15.80 10.25
N PHE A 81 -21.46 14.56 10.27
CA PHE A 81 -20.48 14.06 9.32
C PHE A 81 -20.97 14.22 7.87
N ILE A 82 -22.20 13.78 7.56
CA ILE A 82 -22.79 13.91 6.23
C ILE A 82 -22.90 15.38 5.80
N MET A 83 -23.32 16.26 6.72
CA MET A 83 -23.47 17.68 6.44
C MET A 83 -22.13 18.40 6.27
N GLU A 84 -21.07 17.94 6.93
CA GLU A 84 -19.75 18.57 6.89
C GLU A 84 -18.87 18.05 5.76
N GLN A 85 -18.99 16.76 5.44
CA GLN A 85 -18.00 16.07 4.61
C GLN A 85 -18.55 15.55 3.29
N ILE A 86 -19.83 15.15 3.25
CA ILE A 86 -20.39 14.54 2.03
C ILE A 86 -21.24 15.53 1.24
N GLN A 87 -22.26 16.11 1.87
CA GLN A 87 -23.27 16.91 1.16
C GLN A 87 -22.99 18.42 1.21
N ARG A 88 -22.28 18.89 2.24
CA ARG A 88 -21.85 20.29 2.42
C ARG A 88 -22.93 21.32 2.03
N PRO A 89 -24.14 21.29 2.63
CA PRO A 89 -25.20 22.21 2.27
C PRO A 89 -24.82 23.65 2.59
N ALA A 90 -25.40 24.60 1.83
CA ALA A 90 -25.19 26.03 2.05
C ALA A 90 -25.49 26.44 3.50
N SER A 91 -24.77 27.44 4.02
CA SER A 91 -24.86 27.85 5.44
C SER A 91 -26.28 28.20 5.88
N GLN A 92 -27.12 28.79 5.00
CA GLN A 92 -28.52 29.05 5.34
C GLN A 92 -29.31 27.76 5.55
N ALA A 93 -29.15 26.77 4.66
CA ALA A 93 -29.85 25.48 4.78
C ALA A 93 -29.38 24.70 6.01
N ARG A 94 -28.08 24.75 6.32
CA ARG A 94 -27.49 24.08 7.49
C ARG A 94 -28.16 24.48 8.81
N ALA A 95 -28.60 25.72 8.95
CA ALA A 95 -29.29 26.21 10.14
C ALA A 95 -30.70 25.60 10.36
N PHE A 96 -31.29 25.01 9.32
CA PHE A 96 -32.63 24.40 9.36
C PHE A 96 -32.59 22.87 9.25
N LEU A 97 -31.39 22.27 9.21
CA LEU A 97 -31.21 20.82 9.19
C LEU A 97 -30.91 20.33 10.60
N ASP A 98 -31.69 19.36 11.06
CA ASP A 98 -31.46 18.63 12.30
C ASP A 98 -30.50 17.47 12.01
N PRO A 99 -29.27 17.47 12.58
CA PRO A 99 -28.30 16.41 12.31
C PRO A 99 -28.85 15.02 12.62
N GLU A 100 -29.59 14.83 13.71
CA GLU A 100 -30.11 13.51 14.07
C GLU A 100 -31.06 12.97 13.00
N LYS A 101 -31.92 13.83 12.44
CA LYS A 101 -32.80 13.45 11.32
C LYS A 101 -32.03 13.18 10.04
N VAL A 102 -30.97 13.95 9.76
CA VAL A 102 -30.12 13.73 8.58
C VAL A 102 -29.41 12.38 8.68
N GLY A 103 -28.81 12.06 9.82
CA GLY A 103 -28.13 10.79 10.02
C GLY A 103 -29.09 9.60 9.99
N ALA A 104 -30.25 9.70 10.66
CA ALA A 104 -31.28 8.66 10.60
C ALA A 104 -31.75 8.40 9.17
N ALA A 105 -31.97 9.46 8.38
CA ALA A 105 -32.33 9.35 6.98
C ALA A 105 -31.20 8.77 6.12
N TYR A 106 -29.94 9.09 6.42
CA TYR A 106 -28.79 8.55 5.70
C TYR A 106 -28.57 7.06 6.00
N ARG A 107 -28.64 6.65 7.27
CA ARG A 107 -28.54 5.25 7.69
C ARG A 107 -29.57 4.36 6.98
N GLN A 108 -30.81 4.86 6.81
CA GLN A 108 -31.89 4.11 6.15
C GLN A 108 -31.71 3.92 4.64
N LYS A 109 -30.75 4.59 3.99
CA LYS A 109 -30.54 4.51 2.53
C LYS A 109 -29.83 3.24 2.04
N GLY A 110 -29.45 2.30 2.91
CA GLY A 110 -28.79 1.06 2.52
C GLY A 110 -28.54 0.10 3.67
N GLY A 111 -27.90 -1.04 3.38
CA GLY A 111 -27.45 -2.03 4.37
C GLY A 111 -26.26 -1.57 5.20
N ASN A 112 -26.28 -0.33 5.70
CA ASN A 112 -25.19 0.25 6.48
C ASN A 112 -25.42 0.04 7.98
N THR A 113 -24.38 0.07 8.80
CA THR A 113 -24.52 -0.16 10.25
C THR A 113 -23.61 0.75 11.08
N PHE A 114 -23.97 0.92 12.35
CA PHE A 114 -23.04 1.44 13.36
C PHE A 114 -22.21 0.28 13.92
N CYS A 115 -20.90 0.47 14.04
CA CYS A 115 -19.99 -0.52 14.62
C CYS A 115 -18.96 0.20 15.50
N ASP A 116 -18.85 -0.18 16.78
CA ASP A 116 -17.85 0.32 17.73
C ASP A 116 -17.70 1.86 17.81
N GLY A 117 -18.80 2.60 17.70
CA GLY A 117 -18.77 4.07 17.74
C GLY A 117 -18.44 4.73 16.39
N HIS A 118 -18.48 3.97 15.31
CA HIS A 118 -18.30 4.42 13.92
C HIS A 118 -19.48 3.99 13.06
N PHE A 119 -19.51 4.47 11.82
CA PHE A 119 -20.50 4.06 10.82
C PHE A 119 -19.81 3.39 9.64
N ILE A 120 -20.34 2.24 9.23
CA ILE A 120 -19.81 1.40 8.15
C ILE A 120 -20.78 1.46 6.99
N ARG A 121 -20.26 1.88 5.83
CA ARG A 121 -21.03 2.07 4.60
C ARG A 121 -20.62 1.05 3.55
N VAL A 122 -21.59 0.38 2.93
CA VAL A 122 -21.34 -0.44 1.74
C VAL A 122 -21.15 0.48 0.53
N THR A 123 -20.02 0.36 -0.17
CA THR A 123 -19.71 1.15 -1.37
C THR A 123 -20.12 0.43 -2.65
N SER A 124 -19.92 -0.88 -2.67
CA SER A 124 -20.26 -1.77 -3.78
C SER A 124 -20.54 -3.18 -3.25
N LEU A 125 -21.14 -4.03 -4.08
CA LEU A 125 -21.40 -5.41 -3.71
C LEU A 125 -20.10 -6.22 -3.78
N ILE A 126 -19.88 -7.10 -2.80
CA ILE A 126 -18.81 -8.09 -2.84
C ILE A 126 -18.98 -9.01 -4.05
N ASP A 127 -17.89 -9.40 -4.69
CA ASP A 127 -17.90 -10.38 -5.76
C ASP A 127 -18.00 -11.80 -5.17
N PRO A 128 -19.10 -12.54 -5.39
CA PRO A 128 -19.27 -13.89 -4.86
C PRO A 128 -18.47 -14.96 -5.64
N PHE A 129 -17.80 -14.59 -6.74
CA PHE A 129 -17.16 -15.52 -7.67
C PHE A 129 -15.64 -15.35 -7.80
N LEU A 130 -14.93 -15.05 -6.72
CA LEU A 130 -13.46 -15.03 -6.74
C LEU A 130 -12.89 -16.31 -7.38
N ASP A 131 -12.03 -16.14 -8.38
CA ASP A 131 -11.39 -17.25 -9.09
C ASP A 131 -10.46 -18.02 -8.14
N GLY A 132 -10.79 -19.29 -7.86
CA GLY A 132 -9.95 -20.20 -7.08
C GLY A 132 -10.44 -20.43 -5.65
N ALA A 133 -9.63 -21.16 -4.86
CA ALA A 133 -9.96 -21.44 -3.46
C ALA A 133 -9.69 -20.19 -2.60
N PRO A 134 -10.62 -19.74 -1.74
CA PRO A 134 -10.41 -18.54 -0.90
C PRO A 134 -9.16 -18.58 -0.01
N THR A 135 -8.66 -19.78 0.30
CA THR A 135 -7.40 -19.96 1.04
C THR A 135 -6.14 -19.53 0.27
N LEU A 136 -6.26 -19.29 -1.04
CA LEU A 136 -5.20 -18.77 -1.91
C LEU A 136 -5.17 -17.24 -1.94
N ASN A 137 -6.21 -16.58 -1.40
CA ASN A 137 -6.24 -15.13 -1.30
C ASN A 137 -5.12 -14.64 -0.38
N PRO A 138 -4.57 -13.44 -0.63
CA PRO A 138 -3.63 -12.81 0.28
C PRO A 138 -4.19 -12.73 1.71
N ASP A 139 -3.32 -12.98 2.70
CA ASP A 139 -3.67 -12.83 4.12
C ASP A 139 -3.39 -11.41 4.65
N LYS A 140 -3.07 -10.47 3.77
CA LYS A 140 -2.70 -9.08 4.05
C LYS A 140 -3.36 -8.17 3.02
N GLY A 141 -3.74 -6.96 3.42
CA GLY A 141 -4.18 -5.92 2.49
C GLY A 141 -3.06 -5.50 1.53
N ASP A 142 -3.44 -4.76 0.48
CA ASP A 142 -2.54 -4.28 -0.57
C ASP A 142 -1.76 -3.04 -0.11
N TYR A 143 -0.73 -3.27 0.70
CA TYR A 143 0.15 -2.22 1.22
C TYR A 143 1.58 -2.45 0.71
N GLY A 144 2.25 -1.37 0.31
CA GLY A 144 3.67 -1.41 -0.03
C GLY A 144 4.53 -1.69 1.20
N ILE A 145 4.19 -1.09 2.33
CA ILE A 145 4.86 -1.34 3.60
C ILE A 145 3.87 -1.21 4.76
N ARG A 146 4.07 -2.02 5.80
CA ARG A 146 3.28 -1.99 7.03
C ARG A 146 4.20 -2.01 8.23
N VAL A 147 3.86 -1.23 9.23
CA VAL A 147 4.62 -1.12 10.48
C VAL A 147 3.69 -1.49 11.63
N ARG A 148 4.11 -2.44 12.47
CA ARG A 148 3.40 -2.77 13.71
C ARG A 148 3.92 -1.86 14.80
N LEU A 149 3.05 -1.00 15.30
CA LEU A 149 3.34 -0.05 16.37
C LEU A 149 2.76 -0.57 17.68
N ALA A 150 3.52 -0.46 18.76
CA ALA A 150 3.07 -0.76 20.11
C ALA A 150 3.26 0.44 21.03
N SER A 151 2.46 0.50 22.09
CA SER A 151 2.53 1.56 23.12
C SER A 151 2.56 0.93 24.52
N ARG A 152 2.72 1.78 25.55
CA ARG A 152 2.63 1.33 26.96
C ARG A 152 1.25 0.79 27.34
N PHE A 153 0.19 1.22 26.63
CA PHE A 153 -1.20 0.82 26.90
C PHE A 153 -1.61 -0.39 26.06
N ASN A 154 -0.93 -0.62 24.93
CA ASN A 154 -1.14 -1.77 24.06
C ASN A 154 0.21 -2.33 23.59
N THR A 155 0.72 -3.29 24.36
CA THR A 155 2.02 -3.94 24.11
C THR A 155 1.99 -4.97 23.00
N ASP A 156 0.80 -5.49 22.65
CA ASP A 156 0.64 -6.40 21.52
C ASP A 156 0.85 -5.66 20.18
N GLY A 157 0.55 -4.37 20.15
CA GLY A 157 0.67 -3.51 18.98
C GLY A 157 -0.37 -3.75 17.89
N VAL A 158 -0.47 -2.79 16.98
CA VAL A 158 -1.41 -2.78 15.84
C VAL A 158 -0.67 -2.48 14.55
N TRP A 159 -1.16 -3.02 13.44
CA TRP A 159 -0.61 -2.74 12.11
C TRP A 159 -1.10 -1.41 11.57
N VAL A 160 -0.17 -0.64 11.02
CA VAL A 160 -0.41 0.52 10.17
C VAL A 160 0.11 0.19 8.78
N GLY A 161 -0.70 0.39 7.74
CA GLY A 161 -0.30 0.10 6.37
C GLY A 161 -0.18 1.35 5.51
N PHE A 162 0.79 1.34 4.60
CA PHE A 162 1.09 2.43 3.66
C PHE A 162 1.07 1.90 2.20
N PRO A 163 0.57 2.67 1.21
CA PRO A 163 0.13 4.06 1.30
C PRO A 163 -1.04 4.25 2.25
N ASP A 164 -0.94 5.28 3.08
CA ASP A 164 -2.04 5.71 3.95
C ASP A 164 -2.90 6.69 3.15
N THR A 165 -3.45 6.18 2.04
CA THR A 165 -4.23 6.97 1.07
C THR A 165 -5.70 6.69 1.29
N GLY A 166 -6.30 7.36 2.28
CA GLY A 166 -7.59 7.96 1.96
C GLY A 166 -7.35 8.87 0.74
N GLU A 167 -8.08 8.71 -0.36
CA GLU A 167 -7.89 9.50 -1.60
C GLU A 167 -7.97 11.03 -1.37
N TYR A 168 -8.33 11.46 -0.16
CA TYR A 168 -8.26 12.83 0.31
C TYR A 168 -7.78 12.80 1.76
N MET A 169 -6.81 13.65 2.12
CA MET A 169 -6.54 14.07 3.50
C MET A 169 -7.80 14.79 4.04
N ASP A 170 -8.86 14.02 4.27
CA ASP A 170 -10.14 14.48 4.77
C ASP A 170 -10.33 13.80 6.12
N ALA A 171 -10.45 14.58 7.18
CA ALA A 171 -10.74 14.10 8.54
C ALA A 171 -12.02 13.22 8.62
N ALA A 172 -12.81 13.17 7.55
CA ALA A 172 -13.92 12.25 7.33
C ALA A 172 -13.51 10.78 7.12
N HIS A 173 -12.38 10.53 6.45
CA HIS A 173 -11.86 9.20 6.16
C HIS A 173 -10.57 9.07 6.96
N PRO A 174 -10.59 8.42 8.14
CA PRO A 174 -9.42 8.39 8.97
C PRO A 174 -8.30 7.63 8.25
N ASP A 175 -7.13 8.25 8.22
CA ASP A 175 -5.90 7.62 7.83
C ASP A 175 -5.59 6.44 8.79
N GLU A 176 -5.03 5.36 8.27
CA GLU A 176 -4.57 4.17 9.00
C GLU A 176 -3.75 4.55 10.23
N LEU A 177 -2.86 5.55 10.09
CA LEU A 177 -2.05 6.03 11.19
C LEU A 177 -2.88 6.65 12.31
N LEU A 178 -3.91 7.44 11.97
CA LEU A 178 -4.78 8.07 12.97
C LEU A 178 -5.54 7.00 13.78
N LEU A 179 -6.09 6.00 13.09
CA LEU A 179 -6.78 4.87 13.72
C LEU A 179 -5.84 4.07 14.63
N ALA A 180 -4.61 3.88 14.20
CA ALA A 180 -3.60 3.18 14.98
C ALA A 180 -3.24 3.93 16.26
N LEU A 181 -3.02 5.26 16.19
CA LEU A 181 -2.71 6.06 17.38
C LEU A 181 -3.86 6.04 18.40
N ASP A 182 -5.11 6.14 17.94
CA ASP A 182 -6.30 6.00 18.79
C ASP A 182 -6.37 4.61 19.46
N ALA A 183 -6.18 3.53 18.68
CA ALA A 183 -6.15 2.16 19.21
C ALA A 183 -4.97 1.86 20.15
N LEU A 184 -3.91 2.67 20.07
CA LEU A 184 -2.74 2.61 20.94
C LEU A 184 -2.86 3.53 22.16
N GLU A 185 -3.93 4.32 22.26
CA GLU A 185 -4.19 5.29 23.32
C GLU A 185 -3.04 6.31 23.51
N VAL A 186 -2.53 6.83 22.39
CA VAL A 186 -1.41 7.80 22.35
C VAL A 186 -1.73 8.96 21.42
N GLU A 187 -1.11 10.11 21.67
CA GLU A 187 -1.33 11.31 20.84
C GLU A 187 -0.31 11.43 19.70
N SER A 188 0.83 10.73 19.80
CA SER A 188 1.90 10.83 18.80
C SER A 188 2.78 9.58 18.72
N LEU A 189 3.46 9.44 17.57
CA LEU A 189 4.45 8.39 17.32
C LEU A 189 5.63 8.41 18.30
N SER A 190 5.87 9.52 19.01
CA SER A 190 6.93 9.58 20.02
C SER A 190 6.65 8.69 21.25
N GLU A 191 5.39 8.30 21.45
CA GLU A 191 4.96 7.37 22.50
C GLU A 191 4.87 5.92 22.00
N CYS A 192 5.24 5.67 20.74
CA CYS A 192 5.21 4.36 20.10
C CYS A 192 6.60 3.74 19.97
N ILE A 193 6.64 2.41 19.92
CA ILE A 193 7.76 1.63 19.41
C ILE A 193 7.32 0.81 18.20
N ALA A 194 8.18 0.69 17.20
CA ALA A 194 7.97 -0.24 16.09
C ALA A 194 8.46 -1.63 16.51
N VAL A 195 7.60 -2.64 16.37
CA VAL A 195 7.89 -4.01 16.82
C VAL A 195 7.93 -5.02 15.68
N ASP A 196 7.34 -4.68 14.53
CA ASP A 196 7.37 -5.52 13.34
C ASP A 196 7.24 -4.66 12.06
N VAL A 197 7.77 -5.15 10.93
CA VAL A 197 7.63 -4.51 9.61
C VAL A 197 7.40 -5.58 8.54
N GLY A 198 6.38 -5.37 7.71
CA GLY A 198 6.18 -6.12 6.48
C GLY A 198 6.35 -5.20 5.27
N CYS A 199 7.19 -5.57 4.31
CA CYS A 199 7.41 -4.81 3.08
C CYS A 199 7.14 -5.69 1.86
N CYS A 200 6.56 -5.12 0.81
CA CYS A 200 6.31 -5.79 -0.46
C CYS A 200 7.60 -6.13 -1.23
N LEU A 201 8.70 -5.40 -0.97
CA LEU A 201 10.01 -5.63 -1.59
C LEU A 201 10.87 -6.55 -0.71
N PRO A 202 11.06 -7.83 -1.08
CA PRO A 202 11.81 -8.80 -0.27
C PRO A 202 13.31 -8.52 -0.17
N GLN A 203 13.83 -7.62 -1.02
CA GLN A 203 15.23 -7.20 -1.04
C GLN A 203 15.57 -6.30 0.15
N LEU A 204 14.57 -5.58 0.69
CA LEU A 204 14.70 -4.75 1.87
C LEU A 204 14.64 -5.62 3.12
N LYS A 205 15.73 -5.62 3.90
CA LYS A 205 15.92 -6.54 5.02
C LYS A 205 16.20 -5.79 6.30
N ASP A 206 15.82 -6.39 7.42
CA ASP A 206 16.13 -5.88 8.76
C ASP A 206 15.68 -4.42 8.98
N ILE A 207 14.59 -4.00 8.32
CA ILE A 207 14.12 -2.60 8.28
C ILE A 207 13.98 -2.01 9.68
N LEU A 208 13.42 -2.75 10.64
CA LEU A 208 13.29 -2.29 12.04
C LEU A 208 14.61 -1.81 12.64
N SER A 209 15.71 -2.50 12.34
CA SER A 209 17.03 -2.18 12.90
C SER A 209 17.70 -0.98 12.26
N GLN A 210 17.19 -0.50 11.12
CA GLN A 210 17.73 0.64 10.39
C GLN A 210 17.35 1.99 11.02
N TYR A 211 16.37 2.01 11.94
CA TYR A 211 15.80 3.24 12.49
C TYR A 211 15.97 3.32 14.01
N GLY A 212 16.26 4.53 14.50
CA GLY A 212 16.38 4.79 15.94
C GLY A 212 15.04 5.03 16.64
N SER A 213 13.96 5.29 15.88
CA SER A 213 12.63 5.58 16.42
C SER A 213 11.51 5.12 15.50
N ALA A 214 10.33 4.86 16.09
CA ALA A 214 9.12 4.57 15.32
C ALA A 214 8.71 5.74 14.42
N ALA A 215 8.92 6.98 14.87
CA ALA A 215 8.57 8.18 14.12
C ALA A 215 9.35 8.31 12.81
N GLU A 216 10.67 8.08 12.84
CA GLU A 216 11.51 8.11 11.64
C GLU A 216 11.15 7.00 10.65
N LEU A 217 10.95 5.78 11.15
CA LEU A 217 10.53 4.65 10.31
C LEU A 217 9.18 4.93 9.65
N VAL A 218 8.19 5.40 10.41
CA VAL A 218 6.86 5.69 9.87
C VAL A 218 6.92 6.81 8.83
N ARG A 219 7.76 7.83 9.01
CA ARG A 219 7.96 8.87 7.98
C ARG A 219 8.43 8.26 6.65
N HIS A 220 9.48 7.43 6.66
CA HIS A 220 9.95 6.77 5.44
C HIS A 220 8.95 5.73 4.91
N ALA A 221 8.16 5.10 5.78
CA ALA A 221 7.11 4.18 5.37
C ALA A 221 5.96 4.90 4.64
N ILE A 222 5.61 6.12 5.06
CA ILE A 222 4.65 6.99 4.35
C ILE A 222 5.18 7.29 2.94
N ASP A 223 6.41 7.80 2.85
CA ASP A 223 7.05 8.14 1.56
C ASP A 223 7.13 6.91 0.63
N PHE A 224 7.52 5.77 1.19
CA PHE A 224 7.56 4.49 0.46
C PHE A 224 6.17 4.06 -0.01
N GLY A 225 5.15 4.23 0.82
CA GLY A 225 3.77 3.96 0.46
C GLY A 225 3.33 4.76 -0.76
N TYR A 226 3.64 6.06 -0.81
CA TYR A 226 3.34 6.90 -1.98
C TYR A 226 4.10 6.44 -3.22
N VAL A 227 5.41 6.20 -3.11
CA VAL A 227 6.23 5.68 -4.22
C VAL A 227 5.66 4.36 -4.75
N TRP A 228 5.22 3.46 -3.86
CA TRP A 228 4.58 2.20 -4.22
C TRP A 228 3.21 2.39 -4.88
N ALA A 229 2.41 3.36 -4.42
CA ALA A 229 1.08 3.63 -5.00
C ALA A 229 1.18 4.25 -6.40
N GLU A 230 2.10 5.19 -6.59
CA GLU A 230 2.19 5.96 -7.82
C GLU A 230 2.85 5.18 -8.97
N GLN A 231 3.72 4.21 -8.67
CA GLN A 231 4.41 3.37 -9.66
C GLN A 231 5.04 4.22 -10.80
N GLY A 232 5.67 5.34 -10.44
CA GLY A 232 6.24 6.28 -11.40
C GLY A 232 5.22 6.93 -12.33
N GLN A 233 4.01 7.22 -11.82
CA GLN A 233 2.87 7.77 -12.56
C GLN A 233 2.40 6.85 -13.71
N GLY A 234 2.46 5.53 -13.48
CA GLY A 234 2.11 4.53 -14.49
C GLY A 234 3.14 4.39 -15.61
N GLY A 235 4.39 4.76 -15.36
CA GLY A 235 5.48 4.56 -16.31
C GLY A 235 5.67 3.07 -16.64
N PRO A 236 5.93 2.72 -17.91
CA PRO A 236 6.11 1.32 -18.30
C PRO A 236 7.32 0.71 -17.57
N GLN A 237 7.13 -0.48 -16.99
CA GLN A 237 8.18 -1.26 -16.32
C GLN A 237 8.94 -0.48 -15.23
N TRP A 238 8.28 0.49 -14.59
CA TRP A 238 8.89 1.31 -13.54
C TRP A 238 9.37 0.45 -12.36
N LEU A 239 8.54 -0.51 -11.91
CA LEU A 239 8.88 -1.41 -10.82
C LEU A 239 10.08 -2.31 -11.17
N ASP A 240 10.08 -2.91 -12.36
CA ASP A 240 11.18 -3.75 -12.83
C ASP A 240 12.49 -2.95 -12.89
N LYS A 241 12.41 -1.70 -13.37
CA LYS A 241 13.56 -0.79 -13.40
C LYS A 241 14.05 -0.48 -11.99
N TRP A 242 13.16 -0.15 -11.06
CA TRP A 242 13.54 0.15 -9.69
C TRP A 242 14.19 -1.03 -8.99
N GLN A 243 13.61 -2.23 -9.11
CA GLN A 243 14.19 -3.45 -8.56
C GLN A 243 15.53 -3.81 -9.20
N ALA A 244 15.69 -3.62 -10.51
CA ALA A 244 16.98 -3.83 -11.18
C ALA A 244 18.04 -2.83 -10.68
N VAL A 245 17.67 -1.56 -10.49
CA VAL A 245 18.58 -0.54 -9.92
C VAL A 245 18.96 -0.91 -8.49
N MET A 246 18.01 -1.34 -7.66
CA MET A 246 18.31 -1.82 -6.30
C MET A 246 19.26 -3.02 -6.30
N GLU A 247 19.13 -3.93 -7.25
CA GLU A 247 20.05 -5.07 -7.40
C GLU A 247 21.44 -4.65 -7.83
N LEU A 248 21.56 -3.68 -8.75
CA LEU A 248 22.84 -3.13 -9.18
C LEU A 248 23.58 -2.45 -8.03
N GLU A 249 22.84 -1.71 -7.20
CA GLU A 249 23.35 -0.92 -6.08
C GLU A 249 23.45 -1.71 -4.77
N ASP A 250 23.18 -3.01 -4.79
CA ASP A 250 23.13 -3.90 -3.61
C ASP A 250 22.30 -3.31 -2.44
N CYS A 251 21.16 -2.73 -2.79
CA CYS A 251 20.34 -1.96 -1.84
C CYS A 251 19.49 -2.88 -0.94
N HIS A 252 19.75 -2.81 0.37
CA HIS A 252 18.97 -3.49 1.41
C HIS A 252 18.27 -2.55 2.39
N ARG A 253 18.49 -1.24 2.26
CA ARG A 253 17.96 -0.22 3.17
C ARG A 253 16.75 0.50 2.61
N LEU A 254 15.78 0.80 3.47
CA LEU A 254 14.54 1.46 3.07
C LEU A 254 14.79 2.92 2.61
N ASP A 255 15.64 3.65 3.33
CA ASP A 255 15.99 5.02 2.98
C ASP A 255 16.73 5.11 1.64
N TYR A 256 17.71 4.24 1.40
CA TYR A 256 18.43 4.21 0.13
C TYR A 256 17.51 3.81 -1.04
N ALA A 257 16.57 2.89 -0.82
CA ALA A 257 15.60 2.52 -1.85
C ALA A 257 14.73 3.71 -2.28
N LEU A 258 14.36 4.59 -1.35
CA LEU A 258 13.63 5.83 -1.66
C LEU A 258 14.47 6.77 -2.54
N ASP A 259 15.75 6.96 -2.22
CA ASP A 259 16.65 7.73 -3.08
C ASP A 259 16.73 7.12 -4.48
N LEU A 260 16.90 5.79 -4.59
CA LEU A 260 16.97 5.11 -5.88
C LEU A 260 15.69 5.24 -6.71
N ALA A 261 14.51 5.22 -6.09
CA ALA A 261 13.23 5.43 -6.77
C ALA A 261 13.16 6.80 -7.45
N GLN A 262 13.72 7.84 -6.82
CA GLN A 262 13.77 9.19 -7.42
C GLN A 262 14.87 9.30 -8.48
N ASN A 263 15.96 8.56 -8.33
CA ASN A 263 17.12 8.60 -9.21
C ASN A 263 17.06 7.63 -10.40
N LEU A 264 15.92 6.98 -10.70
CA LEU A 264 15.84 6.03 -11.82
C LEU A 264 16.24 6.63 -13.17
N HIS A 265 16.12 7.94 -13.34
CA HIS A 265 16.57 8.65 -14.54
C HIS A 265 18.11 8.65 -14.72
N CYS A 266 18.87 8.41 -13.65
CA CYS A 266 20.33 8.24 -13.65
C CYS A 266 20.78 6.84 -14.11
N TYR A 267 19.84 5.96 -14.48
CA TYR A 267 20.13 4.59 -14.91
C TYR A 267 19.62 4.30 -16.31
N HIS A 268 20.46 3.62 -17.09
CA HIS A 268 20.04 2.91 -18.29
C HIS A 268 19.34 1.61 -17.89
N PHE A 269 18.30 1.24 -18.63
CA PHE A 269 17.52 0.04 -18.35
C PHE A 269 17.05 -0.60 -19.65
N MET A 270 17.15 -1.92 -19.72
CA MET A 270 16.49 -2.77 -20.70
C MET A 270 15.63 -3.80 -19.94
N PRO A 271 14.33 -3.88 -20.24
CA PRO A 271 13.45 -4.87 -19.63
C PRO A 271 13.86 -6.29 -19.99
N ARG A 272 13.62 -7.23 -19.07
CA ARG A 272 14.03 -8.62 -19.25
C ARG A 272 13.22 -9.35 -20.33
N ASP A 273 11.95 -9.00 -20.44
CA ASP A 273 10.95 -9.59 -21.32
C ASP A 273 10.89 -8.94 -22.70
N MET A 274 11.67 -7.88 -22.92
CA MET A 274 11.73 -7.17 -24.20
C MET A 274 12.69 -7.86 -25.17
N GLU A 275 12.21 -8.12 -26.39
CA GLU A 275 13.03 -8.64 -27.48
C GLU A 275 14.12 -7.62 -27.88
N LEU A 276 15.35 -8.11 -28.11
CA LEU A 276 16.49 -7.27 -28.47
C LEU A 276 16.25 -6.43 -29.72
N ALA A 277 15.53 -6.97 -30.70
CA ALA A 277 15.17 -6.26 -31.92
C ALA A 277 14.26 -5.06 -31.64
N ASP A 278 13.30 -5.20 -30.72
CA ASP A 278 12.37 -4.13 -30.39
C ASP A 278 13.03 -3.06 -29.52
N PHE A 279 13.82 -3.47 -28.53
CA PHE A 279 14.67 -2.55 -27.76
C PHE A 279 15.60 -1.75 -28.69
N GLY A 280 16.21 -2.42 -29.66
CA GLY A 280 17.08 -1.80 -30.66
C GLY A 280 16.37 -0.76 -31.52
N LYS A 281 15.13 -1.03 -31.95
CA LYS A 281 14.31 -0.05 -32.68
C LYS A 281 13.97 1.16 -31.80
N GLU A 282 13.59 0.96 -30.55
CA GLU A 282 13.27 2.06 -29.63
C GLU A 282 14.48 2.96 -29.36
N LEU A 283 15.63 2.36 -29.06
CA LEU A 283 16.89 3.08 -28.91
C LEU A 283 17.25 3.85 -30.18
N ALA A 284 17.19 3.20 -31.35
CA ALA A 284 17.53 3.83 -32.62
C ALA A 284 16.61 5.02 -32.94
N LYS A 285 15.31 4.92 -32.60
CA LYS A 285 14.34 6.02 -32.76
C LYS A 285 14.68 7.18 -31.82
N ARG A 286 14.98 6.88 -30.55
CA ARG A 286 15.38 7.89 -29.55
C ARG A 286 16.66 8.61 -29.92
N ASP A 287 17.63 7.87 -30.45
CA ASP A 287 18.94 8.39 -30.88
C ASP A 287 18.87 9.10 -32.25
N GLY A 288 17.71 9.09 -32.92
CA GLY A 288 17.49 9.77 -34.19
C GLY A 288 18.13 9.09 -35.40
N VAL A 289 18.53 7.82 -35.29
CA VAL A 289 19.20 7.05 -36.34
C VAL A 289 18.29 6.06 -37.05
N TYR A 290 17.08 5.82 -36.53
CA TYR A 290 16.12 4.91 -37.16
C TYR A 290 15.61 5.46 -38.49
N PRO A 291 15.67 4.70 -39.60
CA PRO A 291 15.24 5.17 -40.91
C PRO A 291 13.74 5.55 -40.95
N ARG A 292 13.42 6.63 -41.66
CA ARG A 292 12.01 7.03 -41.93
C ARG A 292 11.40 6.34 -43.15
N ASP A 293 12.25 5.93 -44.09
CA ASP A 293 11.83 5.21 -45.29
C ASP A 293 11.52 3.74 -44.95
N GLU A 294 10.40 3.22 -45.43
CA GLU A 294 9.91 1.87 -45.08
C GLU A 294 10.86 0.76 -45.54
N LEU A 295 11.46 0.90 -46.74
CA LEU A 295 12.41 -0.08 -47.25
C LEU A 295 13.66 -0.10 -46.37
N LEU A 296 14.23 1.08 -46.07
CA LEU A 296 15.40 1.17 -45.19
C LEU A 296 15.11 0.70 -43.76
N ALA A 297 13.91 1.00 -43.23
CA ALA A 297 13.49 0.54 -41.91
C ALA A 297 13.36 -0.99 -41.86
N SER A 298 12.87 -1.62 -42.94
CA SER A 298 12.77 -3.08 -43.06
C SER A 298 14.13 -3.79 -43.12
N CYS A 299 15.18 -3.07 -43.51
CA CYS A 299 16.55 -3.58 -43.58
C CYS A 299 17.43 -3.15 -42.40
N PHE A 300 16.88 -2.46 -41.39
CA PHE A 300 17.65 -1.98 -40.25
C PHE A 300 17.99 -3.11 -39.28
N ASP A 301 19.28 -3.32 -39.01
CA ASP A 301 19.78 -4.30 -38.02
C ASP A 301 19.57 -3.80 -36.58
N ALA A 302 18.33 -3.94 -36.10
CA ALA A 302 17.96 -3.47 -34.77
C ALA A 302 18.64 -4.27 -33.64
N GLU A 303 18.80 -5.59 -33.81
CA GLU A 303 19.49 -6.43 -32.81
C GLU A 303 20.97 -6.08 -32.72
N GLY A 304 21.66 -5.90 -33.85
CA GLY A 304 23.05 -5.45 -33.88
C GLY A 304 23.22 -4.09 -33.22
N TYR A 305 22.29 -3.17 -33.50
CA TYR A 305 22.27 -1.85 -32.85
C TYR A 305 22.06 -1.93 -31.34
N ALA A 306 21.10 -2.73 -30.87
CA ALA A 306 20.85 -2.98 -29.45
C ALA A 306 22.11 -3.52 -28.76
N ASN A 307 22.68 -4.61 -29.28
CA ASN A 307 23.88 -5.24 -28.72
C ASN A 307 25.06 -4.27 -28.61
N GLN A 308 25.27 -3.42 -29.62
CA GLN A 308 26.31 -2.40 -29.57
C GLN A 308 26.02 -1.34 -28.49
N ARG A 309 24.78 -0.85 -28.42
CA ARG A 309 24.39 0.16 -27.42
C ARG A 309 24.46 -0.39 -26.00
N MET A 310 24.00 -1.61 -25.76
CA MET A 310 24.07 -2.26 -24.45
C MET A 310 25.52 -2.37 -23.96
N LYS A 311 26.45 -2.77 -24.85
CA LYS A 311 27.89 -2.81 -24.54
C LYS A 311 28.46 -1.43 -24.22
N ASN A 312 28.11 -0.42 -25.00
CA ASN A 312 28.58 0.95 -24.79
C ASN A 312 28.03 1.57 -23.49
N MET A 313 26.81 1.21 -23.11
CA MET A 313 26.17 1.63 -21.85
C MET A 313 26.67 0.82 -20.65
N GLY A 314 27.42 -0.27 -20.85
CA GLY A 314 27.89 -1.13 -19.78
C GLY A 314 26.76 -1.85 -19.02
N LEU A 315 25.65 -2.16 -19.71
CA LEU A 315 24.50 -2.82 -19.08
C LEU A 315 24.90 -4.19 -18.51
N SER A 316 24.59 -4.39 -17.23
CA SER A 316 24.81 -5.65 -16.51
C SER A 316 23.49 -6.36 -16.27
N ALA A 317 23.51 -7.69 -16.29
CA ALA A 317 22.32 -8.49 -16.06
C ALA A 317 21.93 -8.49 -14.59
N ALA A 318 20.66 -8.20 -14.31
CA ALA A 318 20.00 -8.26 -13.02
C ALA A 318 18.79 -9.22 -13.11
N ALA A 319 18.13 -9.54 -12.00
CA ALA A 319 16.97 -10.43 -12.03
C ALA A 319 15.76 -9.77 -12.71
N HIS A 320 15.64 -8.45 -12.62
CA HIS A 320 14.52 -7.66 -13.16
C HIS A 320 14.83 -6.96 -14.50
N GLY A 321 16.00 -7.20 -15.10
CA GLY A 321 16.36 -6.64 -16.40
C GLY A 321 17.86 -6.46 -16.57
N PHE A 322 18.25 -5.59 -17.49
CA PHE A 322 19.64 -5.15 -17.62
C PHE A 322 19.75 -3.68 -17.26
N VAL A 323 20.74 -3.32 -16.46
CA VAL A 323 20.84 -1.99 -15.86
C VAL A 323 22.30 -1.54 -15.76
N SER A 324 22.50 -0.23 -15.83
CA SER A 324 23.79 0.42 -15.54
C SER A 324 23.60 1.88 -15.17
N TRP A 325 24.53 2.43 -14.39
CA TRP A 325 24.61 3.86 -14.13
C TRP A 325 25.02 4.62 -15.40
N ASN A 326 24.34 5.74 -15.68
CA ASN A 326 24.56 6.52 -16.91
C ASN A 326 25.57 7.67 -16.75
N GLY A 327 26.16 7.84 -15.56
CA GLY A 327 27.10 8.93 -15.26
C GLY A 327 26.47 10.19 -14.66
N THR A 328 25.14 10.24 -14.52
CA THR A 328 24.43 11.37 -13.89
C THR A 328 24.58 11.28 -12.37
N GLU A 329 24.88 12.41 -11.72
CA GLU A 329 25.03 12.49 -10.26
C GLU A 329 23.73 12.07 -9.55
N LEU A 330 23.87 11.24 -8.51
CA LEU A 330 22.76 10.77 -7.70
C LEU A 330 22.44 11.81 -6.62
N VAL A 331 21.15 12.03 -6.37
CA VAL A 331 20.65 12.92 -5.31
C VAL A 331 20.20 12.08 -4.12
N TYR A 332 20.78 12.34 -2.96
CA TYR A 332 20.45 11.66 -1.71
C TYR A 332 19.66 12.60 -0.79
N GLU A 333 18.37 12.33 -0.64
CA GLU A 333 17.45 13.06 0.25
C GLU A 333 17.19 12.28 1.55
N TYR A 334 17.15 10.95 1.47
CA TYR A 334 16.78 10.09 2.59
C TYR A 334 17.99 9.45 3.27
N SER A 335 18.87 8.83 2.48
CA SER A 335 20.06 8.16 2.99
C SER A 335 21.24 9.13 3.04
N GLN A 336 22.15 8.89 3.98
CA GLN A 336 23.47 9.52 3.92
C GLN A 336 24.40 8.60 3.13
N PRO A 337 25.07 9.10 2.08
CA PRO A 337 26.07 8.30 1.40
C PRO A 337 27.17 7.95 2.40
N ASP A 338 27.70 6.73 2.30
CA ASP A 338 28.91 6.37 3.03
C ASP A 338 30.02 7.33 2.55
N MET A 339 30.41 8.29 3.41
CA MET A 339 31.56 9.12 3.10
C MET A 339 32.77 8.19 3.10
N GLU A 340 33.28 7.85 1.91
CA GLU A 340 34.62 7.30 1.81
C GLU A 340 35.55 8.24 2.60
N PRO A 341 36.36 7.74 3.55
CA PRO A 341 37.31 8.58 4.24
C PRO A 341 38.22 9.19 3.16
N THR A 342 38.13 10.50 2.99
CA THR A 342 39.04 11.27 2.15
C THR A 342 40.45 10.85 2.52
N MET A 343 41.10 10.08 1.64
CA MET A 343 42.54 9.86 1.73
C MET A 343 43.20 11.22 1.54
N SER A 344 43.47 11.89 2.64
CA SER A 344 44.39 13.02 2.68
C SER A 344 45.76 12.49 2.24
N MET A 345 46.17 12.85 1.02
CA MET A 345 47.56 12.74 0.59
C MET A 345 48.45 13.74 1.34
#